data_AF-A0A642PK90-F1
#
_entry.id   AF-A0A642PK90-F1
#
_cell.length_a   1.000
_cell.length_b   1.000
_cell.length_c   1.000
_cell.angle_alpha   90.00
_cell.angle_beta   90.00
_cell.angle_gamma   90.00
#
_symmetry.space_group_name_H-M   'P 1'
#
loop_
_entity.id
_entity.type
_entity.pdbx_description
1 polymer ?
#
loop_
_entity_poly.entity_id
_entity_poly.type
_entity_poly.pdbx_seq_one_letter_code
_entity_poly.pdbx_strand_id
1 'polypeptide(L)'
;MYHITLSKEIKQNCPEFRGAAVFAEVTNTPYCEGLWQEIATFTQELRARETTDSIKYQPVIAATREAYKRCGKDPSRYRPSAEALRRRLLRGLELYQIDTLVDLINLVSLRTGHSIGGFDADEIQGTDLELGIGRAEELFEG
;
A
#
# COMPACT_ATOMS: atom_id res chain seq x y z
N MET A 1 1.64 -23.32 4.43
CA MET A 1 0.66 -22.57 3.60
C MET A 1 -0.17 -21.74 4.56
N TYR A 2 -0.25 -20.42 4.38
CA TYR A 2 -0.99 -19.55 5.29
C TYR A 2 -2.50 -19.63 5.05
N HIS A 3 -3.27 -19.59 6.13
CA HIS A 3 -4.69 -19.37 6.11
C HIS A 3 -4.97 -17.87 6.32
N ILE A 4 -5.32 -17.18 5.24
CA ILE A 4 -5.57 -15.73 5.27
C ILE A 4 -7.07 -15.49 5.38
N THR A 5 -7.47 -14.72 6.38
CA THR A 5 -8.85 -14.36 6.65
C THR A 5 -9.02 -12.86 6.80
N LEU A 6 -10.27 -12.41 6.72
CA LEU A 6 -10.65 -11.04 7.08
C LEU A 6 -11.41 -11.09 8.40
N SER A 7 -11.10 -10.13 9.27
CA SER A 7 -11.86 -9.85 10.48
C SER A 7 -13.35 -9.66 10.19
N LYS A 8 -14.18 -9.94 11.20
CA LYS A 8 -15.65 -9.80 11.10
C LYS A 8 -16.02 -8.36 10.78
N GLU A 9 -15.33 -7.41 11.38
CA GLU A 9 -15.53 -5.98 11.21
C GLU A 9 -15.30 -5.54 9.77
N ILE A 10 -14.22 -5.98 9.12
CA ILE A 10 -13.99 -5.67 7.70
C ILE A 10 -15.07 -6.31 6.82
N LYS A 11 -15.45 -7.57 7.07
CA LYS A 11 -16.52 -8.24 6.30
C LYS A 11 -17.86 -7.53 6.42
N GLN A 12 -18.17 -6.98 7.59
CA GLN A 12 -19.41 -6.24 7.86
C GLN A 12 -19.40 -4.83 7.25
N ASN A 13 -18.31 -4.09 7.46
CA ASN A 13 -18.20 -2.69 7.02
C ASN A 13 -17.88 -2.56 5.52
N CYS A 14 -17.21 -3.56 4.95
CA CYS A 14 -16.75 -3.59 3.56
C CYS A 14 -17.04 -4.96 2.91
N PRO A 15 -18.32 -5.35 2.73
CA PRO A 15 -18.68 -6.66 2.17
C PRO A 15 -18.16 -6.90 0.75
N GLU A 16 -17.93 -5.82 -0.01
CA GLU A 16 -17.33 -5.85 -1.34
C GLU A 16 -15.80 -6.00 -1.33
N PHE A 17 -15.15 -5.98 -0.16
CA PHE A 17 -13.69 -6.08 -0.09
C PHE A 17 -13.19 -7.33 -0.80
N ARG A 18 -12.14 -7.15 -1.60
CA ARG A 18 -11.38 -8.22 -2.25
C ARG A 18 -9.91 -7.97 -1.97
N GLY A 19 -9.20 -9.03 -1.62
CA GLY A 19 -7.76 -9.00 -1.40
C GLY A 19 -7.12 -10.19 -2.10
N ALA A 20 -5.83 -10.06 -2.36
CA ALA A 20 -4.99 -11.15 -2.86
C ALA A 20 -3.68 -11.14 -2.07
N ALA A 21 -3.11 -12.31 -1.88
CA ALA A 21 -1.75 -12.48 -1.38
C ALA A 21 -0.92 -13.14 -2.47
N VAL A 22 0.30 -12.66 -2.67
CA VAL A 22 1.27 -13.21 -3.60
C VAL A 22 2.45 -13.72 -2.78
N PHE A 23 2.80 -14.98 -2.99
CA PHE A 23 3.95 -15.61 -2.37
C PHE A 23 5.01 -15.85 -3.43
N ALA A 24 6.25 -15.46 -3.15
CA ALA A 24 7.36 -15.62 -4.06
C ALA A 24 8.65 -15.83 -3.27
N GLU A 25 9.52 -16.69 -3.79
CA GLU A 25 10.91 -16.72 -3.40
C GLU A 25 11.65 -15.67 -4.21
N VAL A 26 12.32 -14.75 -3.52
CA VAL A 26 12.97 -13.59 -4.13
C VAL A 26 14.31 -13.35 -3.47
N THR A 27 15.23 -12.71 -4.20
CA THR A 27 16.47 -12.19 -3.62
C THR A 27 16.31 -10.69 -3.42
N ASN A 28 16.28 -10.24 -2.17
CA ASN A 28 16.31 -8.82 -1.88
C ASN A 28 17.73 -8.26 -2.11
N THR A 29 17.80 -7.02 -2.59
CA THR A 29 19.07 -6.32 -2.82
C THR A 29 18.94 -4.88 -2.34
N PRO A 30 20.05 -4.21 -1.96
CA PRO A 30 19.98 -2.83 -1.49
C PRO A 30 19.49 -1.83 -2.55
N TYR A 31 19.59 -2.18 -3.84
CA TYR A 31 19.24 -1.29 -4.95
C TYR A 31 19.06 -2.07 -6.26
N CYS A 32 18.14 -1.57 -7.11
CA CYS A 32 17.96 -2.04 -8.48
C CYS A 32 17.80 -0.84 -9.42
N GLU A 33 18.78 -0.62 -10.30
CA GLU A 33 18.81 0.54 -11.21
C GLU A 33 17.59 0.57 -12.15
N GLY A 34 17.25 -0.56 -12.76
CA GLY A 34 16.11 -0.64 -13.67
C GLY A 34 14.78 -0.29 -12.99
N LEU A 35 14.59 -0.72 -11.74
CA LEU A 35 13.41 -0.36 -10.95
C LEU A 35 13.34 1.15 -10.68
N TRP A 36 14.47 1.79 -10.38
CA TRP A 36 14.51 3.23 -10.15
C TRP A 36 14.33 4.04 -11.43
N GLN A 37 14.76 3.53 -12.59
CA GLN A 37 14.42 4.11 -13.89
C GLN A 37 12.90 4.03 -14.15
N GLU A 38 12.25 2.92 -13.78
CA GLU A 38 10.80 2.79 -13.87
C GLU A 38 10.05 3.75 -12.92
N ILE A 39 10.53 3.92 -11.68
CA ILE A 39 9.99 4.89 -10.72
C ILE A 39 10.12 6.32 -11.24
N ALA A 40 11.29 6.67 -11.79
CA ALA A 40 11.53 7.98 -12.38
C ALA A 40 10.59 8.25 -13.57
N THR A 41 10.42 7.26 -14.45
CA THR A 41 9.51 7.34 -15.60
C THR A 41 8.07 7.56 -15.13
N PHE A 42 7.58 6.73 -14.19
CA PHE A 42 6.25 6.91 -13.62
C PHE A 42 6.08 8.29 -12.95
N THR A 43 7.11 8.79 -12.27
CA THR A 43 7.08 10.10 -11.60
C THR A 43 6.88 11.23 -12.61
N GLN A 44 7.57 11.18 -13.75
CA GLN A 44 7.40 12.15 -14.83
C GLN A 44 5.98 12.11 -15.41
N GLU A 45 5.45 10.92 -15.69
CA GLU A 45 4.09 10.74 -16.19
C GLU A 45 3.03 11.25 -15.19
N LEU A 46 3.20 10.93 -13.91
CA LEU A 46 2.31 11.36 -12.83
C LEU A 46 2.27 12.90 -12.77
N ARG A 47 3.44 13.56 -12.77
CA ARG A 47 3.53 15.03 -12.73
C ARG A 47 2.95 15.70 -13.96
N ALA A 48 2.97 15.04 -15.11
CA ALA A 48 2.40 15.57 -16.35
C ALA A 48 0.87 15.44 -16.43
N ARG A 49 0.26 14.50 -15.68
CA ARG A 49 -1.16 14.13 -15.84
C ARG A 49 -2.03 14.43 -14.63
N GLU A 50 -1.46 14.49 -13.43
CA GLU A 50 -2.20 14.57 -12.18
C GLU A 50 -1.76 15.75 -11.31
N THR A 51 -2.68 16.22 -10.47
CA THR A 51 -2.41 17.20 -9.43
C THR A 51 -2.61 16.58 -8.06
N THR A 52 -2.12 17.23 -7.00
CA THR A 52 -2.28 16.72 -5.63
C THR A 52 -3.76 16.52 -5.27
N ASP A 53 -4.65 17.35 -5.81
CA ASP A 53 -6.09 17.26 -5.57
C ASP A 53 -6.80 16.21 -6.43
N SER A 54 -6.25 15.84 -7.59
CA SER A 54 -6.86 14.84 -8.47
C SER A 54 -6.74 13.41 -7.92
N ILE A 55 -5.66 13.11 -7.18
CA ILE A 55 -5.34 11.75 -6.69
C ILE A 55 -6.50 11.10 -5.94
N LYS A 56 -7.22 11.85 -5.10
CA LYS A 56 -8.32 11.32 -4.27
C LYS A 56 -9.51 10.82 -5.09
N TYR A 57 -9.60 11.21 -6.36
CA TYR A 57 -10.66 10.78 -7.28
C TYR A 57 -10.27 9.55 -8.11
N GLN A 58 -9.03 9.06 -8.01
CA GLN A 58 -8.65 7.79 -8.62
C GLN A 58 -9.52 6.67 -8.01
N PRO A 59 -10.25 5.86 -8.81
CA PRO A 59 -11.27 4.94 -8.29
C PRO A 59 -10.77 4.00 -7.20
N VAL A 60 -9.56 3.45 -7.35
CA VAL A 60 -8.95 2.54 -6.38
C VAL A 60 -8.65 3.24 -5.05
N ILE A 61 -8.05 4.44 -5.10
CA ILE A 61 -7.76 5.25 -3.91
C ILE A 61 -9.07 5.68 -3.24
N ALA A 62 -10.06 6.14 -4.02
CA ALA A 62 -11.36 6.51 -3.51
C ALA A 62 -12.05 5.34 -2.78
N ALA A 63 -11.97 4.13 -3.34
CA ALA A 63 -12.49 2.92 -2.70
C ALA A 63 -11.79 2.61 -1.38
N THR A 64 -10.45 2.69 -1.31
CA THR A 64 -9.73 2.48 -0.04
C THR A 64 -10.05 3.56 0.99
N ARG A 65 -10.17 4.82 0.57
CA ARG A 65 -10.57 5.93 1.44
C ARG A 65 -11.97 5.72 2.02
N GLU A 66 -12.90 5.19 1.22
CA GLU A 66 -14.24 4.85 1.66
C GLU A 66 -14.23 3.67 2.65
N ALA A 67 -13.46 2.61 2.36
CA ALA A 67 -13.26 1.51 3.30
C ALA A 67 -12.73 1.99 4.67
N TYR A 68 -11.75 2.90 4.66
CA TYR A 68 -11.23 3.51 5.90
C TYR A 68 -12.31 4.26 6.67
N LYS A 69 -13.15 5.06 6.00
CA LYS A 69 -14.27 5.76 6.65
C LYS A 69 -15.27 4.80 7.26
N ARG A 70 -15.66 3.74 6.54
CA ARG A 70 -16.60 2.72 7.05
C ARG A 70 -16.03 1.97 8.24
N CYS A 71 -14.70 1.84 8.31
CA CYS A 71 -13.98 1.29 9.46
C CYS A 71 -13.65 2.34 10.55
N GLY A 72 -14.24 3.54 10.49
CA GLY A 72 -14.11 4.57 11.54
C GLY A 72 -12.78 5.34 11.51
N LYS A 73 -11.97 5.22 10.47
CA LYS A 73 -10.72 5.97 10.30
C LYS A 73 -10.95 7.22 9.46
N ASP A 74 -10.36 8.34 9.85
CA ASP A 74 -10.32 9.54 9.01
C ASP A 74 -9.27 9.36 7.89
N PRO A 75 -9.68 9.25 6.61
CA PRO A 75 -8.77 9.03 5.49
C PRO A 75 -7.92 10.26 5.15
N SER A 76 -8.19 11.43 5.76
CA SER A 76 -7.32 12.60 5.64
C SER A 76 -6.12 12.51 6.60
N ARG A 77 -6.30 11.84 7.75
CA ARG A 77 -5.27 11.54 8.75
C ARG A 77 -4.49 10.26 8.40
N TYR A 78 -5.20 9.20 8.02
CA TYR A 78 -4.61 7.91 7.63
C TYR A 78 -4.82 7.71 6.13
N ARG A 79 -3.87 8.17 5.32
CA ARG A 79 -3.97 8.02 3.86
C ARG A 79 -3.55 6.61 3.43
N PRO A 80 -4.22 6.03 2.42
CA PRO A 80 -3.71 4.85 1.72
C PRO A 80 -2.28 5.11 1.21
N SER A 81 -1.42 4.08 1.18
CA SER A 81 0.00 4.24 0.81
C SER A 81 0.14 4.81 -0.60
N ALA A 82 -0.64 4.30 -1.57
CA ALA A 82 -0.68 4.82 -2.93
C ALA A 82 -0.99 6.33 -3.00
N GLU A 83 -1.93 6.82 -2.18
CA GLU A 83 -2.25 8.25 -2.09
C GLU A 83 -1.06 9.02 -1.51
N ALA A 84 -0.49 8.54 -0.41
CA ALA A 84 0.63 9.20 0.27
C ALA A 84 1.86 9.33 -0.64
N LEU A 85 2.24 8.25 -1.35
CA LEU A 85 3.38 8.20 -2.25
C LEU A 85 3.18 9.10 -3.48
N ARG A 86 2.01 9.06 -4.13
CA ARG A 86 1.71 9.95 -5.28
C ARG A 86 1.78 11.43 -4.88
N ARG A 87 1.21 11.79 -3.73
CA ARG A 87 1.26 13.17 -3.22
C ARG A 87 2.69 13.60 -2.89
N ARG A 88 3.53 12.70 -2.38
CA ARG A 88 4.95 12.97 -2.12
C ARG A 88 5.68 13.34 -3.41
N LEU A 89 5.52 12.51 -4.45
CA LEU A 89 6.12 12.75 -5.77
C LEU A 89 5.65 14.06 -6.43
N LEU A 90 4.36 14.38 -6.35
CA LEU A 90 3.80 15.62 -6.87
C LEU A 90 4.27 16.88 -6.12
N ARG A 91 4.70 16.74 -4.87
CA ARG A 91 5.31 17.83 -4.09
C ARG A 91 6.79 18.06 -4.41
N GLY A 92 7.34 17.34 -5.38
CA GLY A 92 8.76 17.44 -5.71
C GLY A 92 9.67 16.58 -4.83
N LEU A 93 9.11 15.80 -3.89
CA LEU A 93 9.89 14.96 -2.99
C LEU A 93 10.12 13.58 -3.60
N GLU A 94 11.36 13.10 -3.53
CA GLU A 94 11.72 11.75 -3.97
C GLU A 94 11.22 10.69 -2.99
N LEU A 95 10.96 9.48 -3.48
CA LEU A 95 10.67 8.34 -2.59
C LEU A 95 11.88 8.03 -1.71
N TYR A 96 11.65 7.42 -0.56
CA TYR A 96 12.74 6.81 0.19
C TYR A 96 13.21 5.56 -0.56
N GLN A 97 14.51 5.45 -0.79
CA GLN A 97 15.14 4.23 -1.26
C GLN A 97 15.48 3.38 -0.05
N ILE A 98 14.88 2.19 0.03
CA ILE A 98 15.07 1.27 1.16
C ILE A 98 15.82 0.03 0.69
N ASP A 99 15.15 -0.79 -0.11
CA ASP A 99 15.68 -1.95 -0.79
C ASP A 99 14.79 -2.28 -2.00
N THR A 100 15.24 -3.21 -2.84
CA THR A 100 14.56 -3.55 -4.08
C THR A 100 13.12 -4.06 -3.86
N LEU A 101 12.83 -4.79 -2.79
CA LEU A 101 11.47 -5.32 -2.55
C LEU A 101 10.51 -4.23 -2.08
N VAL A 102 10.93 -3.37 -1.16
CA VAL A 102 10.14 -2.24 -0.69
C VAL A 102 9.89 -1.27 -1.84
N ASP A 103 10.92 -0.95 -2.62
CA ASP A 103 10.82 -0.03 -3.76
C ASP A 103 9.89 -0.60 -4.85
N LEU A 104 9.93 -1.93 -5.08
CA LEU A 104 9.07 -2.61 -6.04
C LEU A 104 7.60 -2.53 -5.63
N ILE A 105 7.30 -2.84 -4.36
CA ILE A 105 5.94 -2.76 -3.82
C ILE A 105 5.42 -1.32 -3.87
N ASN A 106 6.28 -0.33 -3.59
CA ASN A 106 5.95 1.08 -3.73
C ASN A 106 5.61 1.43 -5.19
N LEU A 107 6.38 0.97 -6.18
CA LEU A 107 6.07 1.19 -7.60
C LEU A 107 4.74 0.56 -8.02
N VAL A 108 4.44 -0.67 -7.58
CA VAL A 108 3.15 -1.31 -7.88
C VAL A 108 1.99 -0.54 -7.22
N SER A 109 2.18 -0.08 -5.98
CA SER A 109 1.18 0.74 -5.29
C SER A 109 0.94 2.06 -6.01
N LEU A 110 2.02 2.72 -6.45
CA LEU A 110 1.98 3.93 -7.26
C LEU A 110 1.21 3.72 -8.57
N ARG A 111 1.53 2.68 -9.34
CA ARG A 111 0.90 2.41 -10.64
C ARG A 111 -0.58 2.05 -10.51
N THR A 112 -0.91 1.17 -9.58
CA THR A 112 -2.26 0.58 -9.50
C THR A 112 -3.23 1.36 -8.61
N GLY A 113 -2.72 2.18 -7.69
CA GLY A 113 -3.54 2.84 -6.67
C GLY A 113 -3.87 1.95 -5.46
N HIS A 114 -3.55 0.65 -5.50
CA HIS A 114 -3.80 -0.26 -4.37
C HIS A 114 -2.75 -0.04 -3.27
N SER A 115 -3.19 -0.12 -2.02
CA SER A 115 -2.26 -0.22 -0.89
C SER A 115 -1.78 -1.67 -0.78
N ILE A 116 -0.46 -1.86 -0.76
CA ILE A 116 0.19 -3.17 -0.75
C ILE A 116 1.15 -3.19 0.43
N GLY A 117 1.13 -4.27 1.21
CA GLY A 117 2.12 -4.57 2.24
C GLY A 117 3.04 -5.68 1.78
N GLY A 118 4.33 -5.56 2.10
CA GLY A 118 5.32 -6.61 1.95
C GLY A 118 5.69 -7.17 3.33
N PHE A 119 5.79 -8.49 3.43
CA PHE A 119 6.14 -9.19 4.66
C PHE A 119 7.16 -10.26 4.35
N ASP A 120 8.18 -10.40 5.21
CA ASP A 120 9.06 -11.55 5.17
C ASP A 120 8.30 -12.76 5.74
N ALA A 121 8.09 -13.77 4.91
CA ALA A 121 7.33 -14.95 5.29
C ALA A 121 8.06 -15.77 6.37
N ASP A 122 9.38 -15.75 6.39
CA ASP A 122 10.19 -16.54 7.33
C ASP A 122 10.09 -16.00 8.77
N GLU A 123 9.72 -14.72 8.91
CA GLU A 123 9.54 -14.05 10.20
C GLU A 123 8.10 -14.16 10.74
N ILE A 124 7.15 -14.66 9.93
CA ILE A 124 5.74 -14.80 10.34
C ILE A 124 5.60 -15.97 11.31
N GLN A 125 5.13 -15.66 12.52
CA GLN A 125 4.83 -16.66 13.54
C GLN A 125 3.43 -17.25 13.34
N GLY A 126 3.36 -18.56 13.12
CA GLY A 126 2.10 -19.29 12.91
C GLY A 126 1.61 -19.26 11.46
N THR A 127 0.42 -19.79 11.23
CA THR A 127 -0.14 -19.96 9.87
C THR A 127 -1.44 -19.21 9.63
N ASP A 128 -2.08 -18.70 10.68
CA ASP A 128 -3.36 -18.00 10.61
C ASP A 128 -3.11 -16.49 10.59
N LEU A 129 -3.40 -15.86 9.45
CA LEU A 129 -3.25 -14.43 9.25
C LEU A 129 -4.64 -13.81 9.11
N GLU A 130 -4.94 -12.83 9.95
CA GLU A 130 -6.18 -12.07 9.86
C GLU A 130 -5.88 -10.61 9.46
N LEU A 131 -6.50 -10.15 8.38
CA LEU A 131 -6.54 -8.73 8.06
C LEU A 131 -7.59 -8.06 8.95
N GLY A 132 -7.11 -7.25 9.88
CA GLY A 132 -7.91 -6.58 10.91
C GLY A 132 -7.92 -5.06 10.82
N ILE A 133 -8.76 -4.44 11.65
CA ILE A 133 -8.72 -3.00 11.91
C ILE A 133 -7.80 -2.77 13.11
N GLY A 134 -6.71 -2.03 12.91
CA GLY A 134 -5.77 -1.73 14.00
C GLY A 134 -6.42 -0.99 15.17
N ARG A 135 -6.21 -1.51 16.38
CA ARG A 135 -6.78 -1.03 17.65
C ARG A 135 -5.76 -0.18 18.42
N ALA A 136 -6.23 0.70 19.29
CA ALA A 136 -5.35 1.64 20.02
C ALA A 136 -4.37 0.94 20.98
N GLU A 137 -4.74 -0.24 21.47
CA GLU A 137 -3.95 -1.03 22.43
C GLU A 137 -3.07 -2.09 21.75
N GLU A 138 -3.17 -2.24 20.42
CA GLU A 138 -2.29 -3.12 19.67
C GLU A 138 -0.95 -2.43 19.48
N LEU A 139 0.09 -3.04 20.04
CA LEU A 139 1.46 -2.59 19.85
C LEU A 139 1.89 -2.92 18.42
N PHE A 140 2.48 -1.93 17.76
CA PHE A 140 3.19 -2.08 16.50
C PHE A 140 4.50 -1.32 16.60
N GLU A 141 5.61 -1.99 16.32
CA GLU A 141 6.92 -1.36 16.17
C GLU A 141 7.01 -0.82 14.73
N GLY A 142 7.19 0.49 14.59
CA GLY A 142 7.27 1.18 13.30
C GLY A 142 8.64 1.74 12.99
#